data_AF-A0A6N2YVC8-F1
#
_entry.id   AF-A0A6N2YVC8-F1
#
_cell.length_a   1.000
_cell.length_b   1.000
_cell.length_c   1.000
_cell.angle_alpha   90.00
_cell.angle_beta   90.00
_cell.angle_gamma   90.00
#
_symmetry.space_group_name_H-M   'P 1'
#
loop_
_entity.id
_entity.type
_entity.pdbx_description
1 polymer ?
#
loop_
_entity_poly.entity_id
_entity_poly.type
_entity_poly.pdbx_seq_one_letter_code
_entity_poly.pdbx_strand_id
1 'polypeptide(L)'
;MIIISRKARKLLKSLLDIRKSQESPRIKPEQYEKLIDKQGEPLGELIHHELVVQDIGHDIAVTDEGIYFYQAYKEHNKFIWLTSFWFPLAVAFATTVITLIVNFLFFK
;
A
#
# COMPACT_ATOMS: atom_id res chain seq x y z
N MET A 1 16.50 1.34 -7.96
CA MET A 1 15.19 1.77 -7.42
C MET A 1 14.14 1.38 -8.45
N ILE A 2 13.36 0.33 -8.18
CA ILE A 2 12.28 -0.09 -9.10
C ILE A 2 11.18 0.97 -9.01
N ILE A 3 10.82 1.57 -10.13
CA ILE A 3 9.74 2.56 -10.22
C ILE A 3 8.62 1.91 -11.01
N ILE A 4 7.57 1.49 -10.30
CA ILE A 4 6.35 1.00 -10.93
C ILE A 4 5.24 2.04 -10.90
N SER A 5 4.38 1.98 -11.92
CA SER A 5 3.23 2.86 -12.08
C SER A 5 2.32 2.83 -10.86
N ARG A 6 1.53 3.90 -10.69
CA ARG A 6 0.53 3.95 -9.61
C ARG A 6 -0.52 2.84 -9.76
N LYS A 7 -0.81 2.41 -11.00
CA LYS A 7 -1.75 1.31 -11.29
C LYS A 7 -1.17 -0.04 -10.87
N ALA A 8 0.08 -0.34 -11.26
CA ALA A 8 0.77 -1.57 -10.82
C ALA A 8 0.89 -1.65 -9.30
N ARG A 9 1.17 -0.54 -8.61
CA ARG A 9 1.17 -0.51 -7.13
C ARG A 9 -0.18 -0.83 -6.51
N LYS A 10 -1.27 -0.32 -7.10
CA LYS A 10 -2.63 -0.64 -6.64
C LYS A 10 -2.93 -2.12 -6.89
N LEU A 11 -2.56 -2.65 -8.06
CA LEU A 11 -2.72 -4.07 -8.39
C LEU A 11 -1.96 -4.95 -7.39
N LEU A 12 -0.67 -4.67 -7.14
CA LEU A 12 0.17 -5.40 -6.18
C LEU A 12 -0.45 -5.40 -4.78
N LYS A 13 -0.97 -4.26 -4.33
CA LYS A 13 -1.71 -4.18 -3.07
C LYS A 13 -2.91 -5.13 -3.05
N SER A 14 -3.76 -5.07 -4.08
CA SER A 14 -4.96 -5.91 -4.15
C SER A 14 -4.61 -7.40 -4.20
N LEU A 15 -3.56 -7.80 -4.92
CA LEU A 15 -3.07 -9.18 -4.93
C LEU A 15 -2.58 -9.63 -3.54
N LEU A 16 -1.85 -8.77 -2.82
CA LEU A 16 -1.43 -9.05 -1.45
C LEU A 16 -2.61 -9.14 -0.47
N ASP A 17 -3.66 -8.34 -0.66
CA ASP A 17 -4.87 -8.39 0.16
C ASP A 17 -5.64 -9.71 -0.11
N ILE A 18 -5.77 -10.14 -1.38
CA ILE A 18 -6.36 -11.44 -1.71
C ILE A 18 -5.55 -12.57 -1.08
N ARG A 19 -4.21 -12.54 -1.21
CA ARG A 19 -3.32 -13.53 -0.61
C ARG A 19 -3.49 -13.62 0.91
N LYS A 20 -3.70 -12.52 1.61
CA LYS A 20 -3.93 -12.53 3.07
C LYS A 20 -5.28 -13.13 3.46
N SER A 21 -6.28 -12.98 2.60
CA SER A 21 -7.63 -13.48 2.82
C SER A 21 -7.79 -14.96 2.51
N GLN A 22 -6.76 -15.62 1.97
CA GLN A 22 -6.81 -17.02 1.59
C GLN A 22 -5.59 -17.77 2.12
N GLU A 23 -5.71 -19.09 2.27
CA GLU A 23 -4.63 -19.93 2.78
C GLU A 23 -3.57 -20.24 1.70
N SER A 24 -3.98 -20.23 0.43
CA SER A 24 -3.08 -20.49 -0.70
C SER A 24 -2.28 -19.26 -1.11
N PRO A 25 -0.94 -19.37 -1.28
CA PRO A 25 -0.13 -18.28 -1.80
C PRO A 25 -0.41 -17.96 -3.29
N ARG A 26 -1.11 -18.87 -4.00
CA ARG A 26 -1.47 -18.72 -5.41
C ARG A 26 -2.86 -18.08 -5.55
N ILE A 27 -2.97 -17.11 -6.44
CA ILE A 27 -4.18 -16.35 -6.75
C ILE A 27 -4.68 -16.82 -8.11
N LYS A 28 -5.92 -17.32 -8.15
CA LYS A 28 -6.54 -17.82 -9.37
C LYS A 28 -6.95 -16.67 -10.30
N PRO A 29 -6.98 -16.90 -11.63
CA PRO A 29 -7.45 -15.92 -12.62
C PRO A 29 -8.76 -15.23 -12.23
N GLU A 30 -9.76 -16.01 -11.82
CA GLU A 30 -11.09 -15.55 -11.42
C GLU A 30 -11.08 -14.46 -10.33
N GLN A 31 -10.07 -14.47 -9.46
CA GLN A 31 -9.96 -13.57 -8.32
C GLN A 31 -9.34 -12.22 -8.69
N TYR A 32 -8.46 -12.20 -9.70
CA TYR A 32 -7.73 -11.00 -10.08
C TYR A 32 -8.14 -10.44 -11.44
N GLU A 33 -8.83 -11.19 -12.29
CA GLU A 33 -9.21 -10.79 -13.65
C GLU A 33 -10.01 -9.48 -13.66
N LYS A 34 -10.85 -9.26 -12.63
CA LYS A 34 -11.60 -8.01 -12.42
C LYS A 34 -10.74 -6.82 -12.02
N LEU A 35 -9.50 -7.05 -11.59
CA LEU A 35 -8.56 -6.03 -11.12
C LEU A 35 -7.61 -5.57 -12.22
N ILE A 36 -7.49 -6.33 -13.31
CA ILE A 36 -6.60 -6.01 -14.43
C ILE A 36 -7.36 -5.16 -15.45
N ASP A 37 -6.71 -4.09 -15.91
CA ASP A 37 -7.22 -3.31 -17.04
C ASP A 37 -7.30 -4.19 -18.30
N LYS A 38 -8.23 -3.94 -19.22
CA LYS A 38 -8.38 -4.72 -20.48
C LYS A 38 -7.08 -4.89 -21.29
N GLN A 39 -6.09 -4.01 -21.06
CA GLN A 39 -4.79 -4.00 -21.73
C GLN A 39 -3.71 -4.82 -21.01
N GLY A 40 -3.93 -5.26 -19.77
CA GLY A 40 -2.95 -6.08 -19.04
C GLY A 40 -1.68 -5.35 -18.59
N GLU A 41 -1.48 -4.09 -18.97
CA GLU A 41 -0.24 -3.33 -18.70
C GLU A 41 0.22 -3.37 -17.23
N PRO A 42 -0.65 -3.18 -16.22
CA PRO A 42 -0.21 -3.15 -14.83
C PRO A 42 0.29 -4.51 -14.34
N LEU A 43 -0.24 -5.62 -14.88
CA LEU A 43 0.22 -6.95 -14.55
C LEU A 43 1.56 -7.24 -15.23
N GLY A 44 1.68 -6.88 -16.52
CA GLY A 44 2.93 -7.03 -17.27
C GLY A 44 4.09 -6.29 -16.62
N GLU A 45 3.85 -5.09 -16.10
CA GLU A 45 4.85 -4.31 -15.36
C GLU A 45 5.32 -5.02 -14.07
N LEU A 46 4.40 -5.64 -13.32
CA LEU A 46 4.77 -6.40 -12.11
C LEU A 46 5.55 -7.68 -12.43
N ILE A 47 5.21 -8.36 -13.52
CA ILE A 47 5.92 -9.56 -13.99
C ILE A 47 7.31 -9.17 -14.49
N HIS A 48 7.42 -8.08 -15.25
CA HIS A 48 8.69 -7.59 -15.78
C HIS A 48 9.70 -7.23 -14.68
N HIS A 49 9.20 -6.74 -13.54
CA HIS A 49 10.02 -6.42 -12.37
C HIS A 49 10.14 -7.58 -11.36
N GLU A 50 9.73 -8.80 -11.73
CA GLU A 50 9.83 -10.00 -10.89
C GLU A 50 9.11 -9.88 -9.52
N LEU A 51 8.20 -8.91 -9.39
CA LEU A 51 7.41 -8.70 -8.17
C LEU A 51 6.26 -9.73 -8.08
N VAL A 52 5.91 -10.32 -9.22
CA VAL A 52 4.83 -11.27 -9.38
C VAL A 52 5.25 -12.31 -10.43
N VAL A 53 4.94 -13.58 -10.19
CA VAL A 53 5.15 -14.67 -11.14
C VAL A 53 3.79 -15.20 -11.58
N GLN A 54 3.66 -15.46 -12.89
CA GLN A 54 2.50 -16.11 -13.47
C GLN A 54 2.87 -17.53 -13.89
N ASP A 55 2.11 -18.52 -13.43
CA ASP A 55 2.26 -19.93 -13.79
C ASP A 55 1.54 -20.25 -15.12
N ILE A 56 1.77 -21.43 -15.69
CA ILE A 56 1.16 -21.91 -16.94
C ILE A 56 -0.39 -21.92 -16.84
N GLY A 57 -0.92 -22.19 -15.65
CA GLY A 57 -2.36 -22.11 -15.34
C GLY A 57 -2.91 -20.68 -15.25
N HIS A 58 -2.09 -19.66 -15.54
CA HIS A 58 -2.35 -18.24 -15.29
C HIS A 58 -2.51 -17.89 -13.81
N ASP A 59 -2.26 -18.84 -12.90
CA ASP A 59 -2.20 -18.55 -11.48
C ASP A 59 -1.10 -17.54 -11.18
N ILE A 60 -1.39 -16.58 -10.33
CA ILE A 60 -0.47 -15.53 -9.93
C ILE A 60 0.05 -15.80 -8.53
N ALA A 61 1.38 -15.76 -8.35
CA ALA A 61 2.03 -15.76 -7.06
C ALA A 61 2.81 -14.44 -6.87
N VAL A 62 2.61 -13.77 -5.73
CA VAL A 62 3.42 -12.60 -5.37
C VAL A 62 4.75 -13.11 -4.80
N THR A 63 5.86 -12.67 -5.38
CA THR A 63 7.22 -13.06 -4.95
C THR A 63 7.58 -12.41 -3.62
N ASP A 64 8.59 -12.94 -2.94
CA ASP A 64 9.12 -12.31 -1.73
C ASP A 64 9.64 -10.90 -1.99
N GLU A 65 10.20 -10.66 -3.18
CA GLU A 65 10.59 -9.32 -3.64
C GLU A 65 9.39 -8.38 -3.79
N GLY A 66 8.28 -8.86 -4.35
CA GLY A 66 7.02 -8.11 -4.42
C GLY A 66 6.47 -7.72 -3.04
N ILE A 67 6.57 -8.63 -2.07
CA ILE A 67 6.18 -8.36 -0.68
C ILE A 67 7.10 -7.30 -0.08
N TYR A 68 8.42 -7.48 -0.18
CA TYR A 68 9.42 -6.58 0.38
C TYR A 68 9.28 -5.18 -0.22
N PHE A 69 9.14 -5.09 -1.54
CA PHE A 69 8.91 -3.84 -2.26
C PHE A 69 7.67 -3.12 -1.73
N TYR A 70 6.56 -3.83 -1.54
CA TYR A 70 5.33 -3.25 -1.02
C TYR A 70 5.49 -2.77 0.44
N GLN A 71 6.19 -3.53 1.29
CA GLN A 71 6.46 -3.15 2.67
C GLN A 71 7.33 -1.90 2.76
N ALA A 72 8.46 -1.88 2.04
CA ALA A 72 9.34 -0.73 1.95
C ALA A 72 8.60 0.54 1.47
N TYR A 73 7.72 0.38 0.47
CA TYR A 73 6.87 1.48 0.00
C TYR A 73 5.88 1.97 1.07
N LYS A 74 5.23 1.05 1.80
CA LYS A 74 4.29 1.38 2.87
C LYS A 74 4.98 2.13 4.01
N GLU A 75 6.16 1.69 4.40
CA GLU A 75 6.98 2.35 5.42
C GLU A 75 7.43 3.73 4.97
N HIS A 76 7.90 3.86 3.73
CA HIS A 76 8.28 5.14 3.15
C HIS A 76 7.11 6.13 3.12
N ASN A 77 5.90 5.68 2.75
CA ASN A 77 4.72 6.54 2.74
C ASN A 77 4.27 6.94 4.17
N LYS A 78 4.37 6.04 5.15
CA LYS A 78 4.11 6.35 6.56
C LYS A 78 5.12 7.37 7.09
N PHE A 79 6.39 7.20 6.73
CA PHE A 79 7.45 8.13 7.09
C PHE A 79 7.20 9.50 6.48
N ILE A 80 6.93 9.60 5.17
CA ILE A 80 6.57 10.86 4.50
C ILE A 80 5.37 11.52 5.18
N TRP A 81 4.35 10.76 5.58
CA TRP A 81 3.18 11.29 6.26
C TRP A 81 3.51 11.82 7.67
N LEU A 82 4.35 11.12 8.44
CA LEU A 82 4.81 11.56 9.76
C LEU A 82 5.71 12.80 9.68
N THR A 83 6.56 12.87 8.65
CA THR A 83 7.44 14.02 8.41
C THR A 83 6.76 15.13 7.61
N SER A 84 5.52 14.93 7.15
CA SER A 84 4.79 15.96 6.43
C SER A 84 4.50 17.12 7.38
N PHE A 85 4.74 18.34 6.91
CA PHE A 85 4.54 19.60 7.63
C PHE A 85 3.22 19.67 8.42
N TRP A 86 2.18 19.01 7.93
CA TRP A 86 0.86 18.94 8.53
C TRP A 86 0.80 18.20 9.88
N PHE A 87 1.64 17.18 10.10
CA PHE A 87 1.59 16.40 11.35
C PHE A 87 2.09 17.23 12.55
N PRO A 88 3.27 17.88 12.52
CA PRO A 88 3.68 18.82 13.56
C PRO A 88 2.68 19.97 13.76
N LEU A 89 2.10 20.50 12.68
CA LEU A 89 1.12 21.59 12.74
C LEU A 89 -0.17 21.17 13.46
N ALA A 90 -0.70 19.98 13.15
CA ALA A 90 -1.89 19.43 13.80
C ALA A 90 -1.65 19.15 15.28
N VAL A 91 -0.47 18.60 15.62
CA VAL A 91 -0.09 18.37 17.03
C VAL A 91 0.00 19.70 17.79
N ALA A 92 0.65 20.72 17.23
CA ALA A 92 0.76 22.05 17.84
C ALA A 92 -0.61 22.72 18.03
N PHE A 93 -1.50 22.59 17.04
CA PHE A 93 -2.87 23.11 17.16
C PHE A 93 -3.65 22.38 18.26
N ALA A 94 -3.60 21.06 18.30
CA ALA A 94 -4.29 20.24 19.30
C ALA A 94 -3.79 20.54 20.72
N THR A 95 -2.47 20.63 20.92
CA THR A 95 -1.91 21.00 22.23
C THR A 95 -2.37 22.37 22.66
N THR A 96 -2.34 23.37 21.77
CA THR A 96 -2.77 24.75 22.07
C THR A 96 -4.25 24.80 22.48
N VAL A 97 -5.12 24.09 21.76
CA VAL A 97 -6.56 24.01 22.08
C VAL A 97 -6.77 23.33 23.44
N ILE A 98 -6.10 22.21 23.70
CA ILE A 98 -6.19 21.51 25.00
C ILE A 98 -5.72 22.42 26.12
N THR A 99 -4.58 23.10 25.96
CA THR A 99 -4.07 24.03 26.96
C THR A 99 -5.06 25.17 27.22
N LEU A 100 -5.69 25.71 26.18
CA LEU A 100 -6.69 26.78 26.31
C LEU A 100 -7.93 26.30 27.08
N ILE A 101 -8.41 25.08 26.80
CA ILE A 101 -9.55 24.46 27.49
C ILE A 101 -9.23 24.19 28.96
N VAL A 102 -8.06 23.60 29.24
CA VAL A 102 -7.59 23.35 30.61
C VAL A 102 -7.48 24.68 31.36
N ASN A 103 -6.86 25.68 30.76
CA ASN A 103 -6.71 27.00 31.38
C ASN A 103 -8.08 27.64 31.65
N PHE A 104 -9.03 27.54 30.71
CA PHE A 104 -10.40 28.02 30.90
C PHE A 104 -11.17 27.27 32.00
N LEU A 105 -10.93 25.97 32.19
CA LEU A 105 -11.61 25.16 33.21
C LEU A 105 -11.01 25.32 34.62
N PHE A 106 -9.69 25.50 34.74
CA PHE A 106 -8.98 25.53 36.03
C PHE A 106 -8.66 26.95 36.54
N PHE A 107 -8.57 27.95 35.66
CA PHE A 107 -8.30 29.35 36.02
C PHE A 107 -9.53 30.26 35.88
N LYS A 108 -10.73 29.67 35.96
CA LYS A 108 -11.98 30.41 36.13
C LYS A 108 -12.25 30.70 37.61
#